data_AF-A0A355C7C3-F1
#
_entry.id   AF-A0A355C7C3-F1
#
_cell.length_a   1.000
_cell.length_b   1.000
_cell.length_c   1.000
_cell.angle_alpha   90.00
_cell.angle_beta   90.00
_cell.angle_gamma   90.00
#
_symmetry.space_group_name_H-M   'P 1'
#
loop_
_entity.id
_entity.type
_entity.pdbx_description
1 polymer ?
#
loop_
_entity_poly.entity_id
_entity_poly.type
_entity_poly.pdbx_seq_one_letter_code
_entity_poly.pdbx_strand_id
1 'polypeptide(L)'
;NQLVIPPDGLGGNPSNALRDWVVANADALIFTNNPRPVGGPTPDFGGYYNDFYTGIGAYDGTFAPGVYGYYDDSGNFILTKENLGNEGTEFRPYVMSYPWDIGEANLFDADYVKLREIALNYRVPQRASQKLGIRDLNVSVYSRNIMIWTKNAGMGIDPEKAYQSAGNGTFKQGVERFNAEPWVVPVGFKLSFSF
;
A
#
# COMPACT_ATOMS: atom_id res chain seq x y z
N ASN A 1 0.45 -7.31 -0.62
CA ASN A 1 -0.77 -7.83 0.04
C ASN A 1 -1.16 -9.16 -0.58
N GLN A 2 -0.79 -10.29 0.02
CA GLN A 2 -1.27 -11.60 -0.46
C GLN A 2 -2.50 -11.98 0.34
N LEU A 3 -3.62 -12.17 -0.36
CA LEU A 3 -4.84 -12.79 0.16
C LEU A 3 -4.57 -14.20 0.70
N VAL A 4 -5.34 -14.63 1.69
CA VAL A 4 -5.31 -16.03 2.14
C VAL A 4 -6.36 -16.80 1.35
N ILE A 5 -5.89 -17.60 0.40
CA ILE A 5 -6.76 -18.48 -0.37
C ILE A 5 -7.07 -19.71 0.49
N PRO A 6 -8.35 -20.01 0.79
CA PRO A 6 -8.72 -21.21 1.51
C PRO A 6 -8.38 -22.46 0.67
N PRO A 7 -8.15 -23.63 1.30
CA PRO A 7 -7.95 -24.88 0.59
C PRO A 7 -9.09 -25.19 -0.39
N ASP A 8 -8.76 -25.96 -1.44
CA ASP A 8 -9.73 -26.40 -2.44
C ASP A 8 -10.98 -27.00 -1.79
N GLY A 9 -12.16 -26.52 -2.21
CA GLY A 9 -13.45 -26.96 -1.67
C GLY A 9 -13.91 -26.24 -0.39
N LEU A 10 -13.09 -25.38 0.22
CA LEU A 10 -13.47 -24.55 1.38
C LEU A 10 -13.79 -23.09 1.01
N GLY A 11 -13.71 -22.74 -0.27
CA GLY A 11 -14.15 -21.45 -0.81
C GLY A 11 -15.64 -21.44 -1.19
N GLY A 12 -16.18 -20.25 -1.48
CA GLY A 12 -17.51 -20.09 -2.06
C GLY A 12 -18.65 -19.95 -1.04
N ASN A 13 -18.74 -20.84 -0.05
CA ASN A 13 -19.82 -20.84 0.94
C ASN A 13 -19.31 -21.12 2.38
N PRO A 14 -20.03 -20.68 3.41
CA PRO A 14 -19.71 -21.03 4.79
C PRO A 14 -19.82 -22.55 5.02
N SER A 15 -18.92 -23.10 5.84
CA SER A 15 -18.96 -24.51 6.22
C SER A 15 -18.27 -24.76 7.57
N ASN A 16 -18.66 -25.84 8.25
CA ASN A 16 -17.96 -26.28 9.45
C ASN A 16 -16.51 -26.71 9.16
N ALA A 17 -16.26 -27.29 7.98
CA ALA A 17 -14.90 -27.64 7.56
C ALA A 17 -14.00 -26.41 7.40
N LEU A 18 -14.54 -25.29 6.90
CA LEU A 18 -13.82 -24.02 6.84
C LEU A 18 -13.51 -23.50 8.25
N ARG A 19 -14.47 -23.55 9.18
CA ARG A 19 -14.24 -23.21 10.59
C ARG A 19 -13.12 -24.05 11.20
N ASP A 20 -13.19 -25.36 11.04
CA ASP A 20 -12.20 -26.26 11.63
C ASP A 20 -10.80 -26.00 11.04
N TRP A 21 -10.71 -25.69 9.74
CA TRP A 21 -9.46 -25.27 9.12
C TRP A 21 -8.96 -23.93 9.68
N VAL A 22 -9.84 -22.93 9.84
CA VAL A 22 -9.47 -21.64 10.42
C VAL A 22 -8.92 -21.82 11.84
N VAL A 23 -9.60 -22.60 12.68
CA VAL A 23 -9.19 -22.88 14.06
C VAL A 23 -7.88 -23.68 14.09
N ALA A 24 -7.71 -24.66 13.20
CA ALA A 24 -6.47 -25.42 13.09
C ALA A 24 -5.27 -24.54 12.66
N ASN A 25 -5.53 -23.38 12.05
CA ASN A 25 -4.52 -22.42 11.62
C ASN A 25 -4.61 -21.09 12.40
N ALA A 26 -5.16 -21.12 13.62
CA ALA A 26 -5.44 -19.92 14.41
C ALA A 26 -4.21 -19.04 14.65
N ASP A 27 -3.03 -19.62 14.84
CA ASP A 27 -1.79 -18.86 15.03
C ASP A 27 -1.47 -17.94 13.83
N ALA A 28 -1.79 -18.39 12.62
CA ALA A 28 -1.53 -17.65 11.39
C ALA A 28 -2.70 -16.73 10.99
N LEU A 29 -3.92 -17.07 11.38
CA LEU A 29 -5.14 -16.42 10.88
C LEU A 29 -5.85 -15.52 11.92
N ILE A 30 -5.72 -15.82 13.20
CA ILE A 30 -6.43 -15.15 14.30
C ILE A 30 -5.45 -14.46 15.25
N PHE A 31 -4.41 -15.17 15.71
CA PHE A 31 -3.45 -14.66 16.70
C PHE A 31 -2.23 -13.97 16.07
N THR A 32 -2.32 -13.63 14.79
CA THR A 32 -1.25 -12.98 14.03
C THR A 32 -1.28 -11.46 14.21
N ASN A 33 -0.11 -10.83 14.23
CA ASN A 33 0.03 -9.37 14.16
C ASN A 33 -0.14 -8.81 12.74
N ASN A 34 -0.30 -9.68 11.74
CA ASN A 34 -0.57 -9.31 10.36
C ASN A 34 -1.86 -10.01 9.89
N PRO A 35 -3.03 -9.62 10.41
CA PRO A 35 -4.29 -10.25 10.07
C PRO A 35 -4.59 -10.05 8.58
N ARG A 36 -4.91 -11.15 7.90
CA ARG A 36 -5.25 -11.14 6.48
C ARG A 36 -6.61 -11.77 6.26
N PRO A 37 -7.47 -11.15 5.43
CA PRO A 37 -8.77 -11.73 5.15
C PRO A 37 -8.60 -13.03 4.34
N VAL A 38 -9.50 -13.97 4.61
CA VAL A 38 -9.61 -15.25 3.91
C VAL A 38 -10.63 -15.11 2.78
N GLY A 39 -10.26 -15.61 1.61
CA GLY A 39 -11.00 -15.51 0.35
C GLY A 39 -10.38 -14.51 -0.62
N GLY A 40 -11.13 -14.13 -1.67
CA GLY A 40 -10.65 -13.15 -2.63
C GLY A 40 -11.70 -12.59 -3.57
N PRO A 41 -11.27 -11.77 -4.56
CA PRO A 41 -12.16 -11.03 -5.45
C PRO A 41 -12.87 -11.91 -6.50
N THR A 42 -12.50 -13.19 -6.61
CA THR A 42 -13.11 -14.14 -7.55
C THR A 42 -13.17 -15.54 -6.91
N PRO A 43 -14.00 -16.46 -7.45
CA PRO A 43 -14.00 -17.86 -7.03
C PRO A 43 -12.62 -18.54 -7.06
N ASP A 44 -11.77 -18.19 -8.03
CA ASP A 44 -10.41 -18.75 -8.17
C ASP A 44 -9.49 -18.37 -7.00
N PHE A 45 -9.79 -17.27 -6.31
CA PHE A 45 -9.11 -16.86 -5.08
C PHE A 45 -9.85 -17.30 -3.82
N GLY A 46 -10.82 -18.21 -3.96
CA GLY A 46 -11.68 -18.68 -2.87
C GLY A 46 -12.69 -17.64 -2.39
N GLY A 47 -13.11 -16.72 -3.26
CA GLY A 47 -14.13 -15.73 -2.98
C GLY A 47 -15.45 -16.36 -2.53
N TYR A 48 -16.02 -15.81 -1.45
CA TYR A 48 -17.28 -16.27 -0.86
C TYR A 48 -18.47 -15.51 -1.44
N TYR A 49 -19.62 -16.18 -1.51
CA TYR A 49 -20.87 -15.53 -1.86
C TYR A 49 -21.20 -14.43 -0.86
N ASN A 50 -21.55 -13.25 -1.37
CA ASN A 50 -22.08 -12.15 -0.57
C ASN A 50 -23.01 -11.27 -1.41
N ASP A 51 -23.95 -10.60 -0.77
CA ASP A 51 -24.93 -9.68 -1.38
C ASP A 51 -24.91 -8.27 -0.72
N PHE A 52 -23.84 -7.98 0.02
CA PHE A 52 -23.75 -6.93 1.05
C PHE A 52 -24.06 -5.50 0.57
N TYR A 53 -23.96 -5.20 -0.74
CA TYR A 53 -23.98 -3.81 -1.22
C TYR A 53 -24.86 -3.55 -2.45
N THR A 54 -24.87 -4.46 -3.43
CA THR A 54 -25.55 -4.23 -4.72
C THR A 54 -26.93 -4.87 -4.79
N GLY A 55 -27.28 -5.74 -3.83
CA GLY A 55 -28.41 -6.66 -3.94
C GLY A 55 -28.23 -7.72 -5.04
N ILE A 56 -27.05 -7.77 -5.68
CA ILE A 56 -26.66 -8.75 -6.68
C ILE A 56 -25.57 -9.61 -6.03
N GLY A 57 -25.89 -10.86 -5.76
CA GLY A 57 -24.95 -11.79 -5.16
C GLY A 57 -23.72 -12.04 -6.05
N ALA A 58 -22.54 -11.93 -5.46
CA ALA A 58 -21.25 -12.17 -6.13
C ALA A 58 -20.33 -13.03 -5.27
N TYR A 59 -19.42 -13.75 -5.92
CA TYR A 59 -18.38 -14.59 -5.29
C TYR A 59 -17.05 -13.85 -5.19
N ASP A 60 -17.10 -12.63 -4.65
CA ASP A 60 -15.96 -11.74 -4.40
C ASP A 60 -15.77 -11.43 -2.91
N GLY A 61 -16.40 -12.26 -2.06
CA GLY A 61 -16.45 -12.09 -0.62
C GLY A 61 -15.19 -12.59 0.07
N THR A 62 -14.86 -11.90 1.14
CA THR A 62 -13.78 -12.26 2.07
C THR A 62 -14.25 -12.06 3.50
N PHE A 63 -13.62 -12.72 4.46
CA PHE A 63 -13.89 -12.50 5.88
C PHE A 63 -12.59 -12.44 6.67
N ALA A 64 -12.61 -11.70 7.78
CA ALA A 64 -11.51 -11.67 8.74
C ALA A 64 -11.79 -12.68 9.86
N PRO A 65 -10.97 -13.74 10.01
CA PRO A 65 -11.14 -14.70 11.09
C PRO A 65 -11.03 -14.07 12.48
N GLY A 66 -11.94 -14.43 13.39
CA GLY A 66 -11.87 -13.98 14.77
C GLY A 66 -13.23 -13.92 15.46
N VAL A 67 -13.37 -12.99 16.39
CA VAL A 67 -14.60 -12.76 17.17
C VAL A 67 -14.97 -11.29 17.17
N TYR A 68 -16.26 -11.02 17.14
CA TYR A 68 -16.84 -9.71 17.39
C TYR A 68 -17.30 -9.63 18.83
N GLY A 69 -16.96 -8.54 19.50
CA GLY A 69 -17.38 -8.28 20.87
C GLY A 69 -16.93 -6.91 21.34
N TYR A 70 -17.19 -6.61 22.59
CA TYR A 70 -16.81 -5.36 23.23
C TYR A 70 -16.40 -5.62 24.67
N TYR A 71 -15.64 -4.71 25.26
CA TYR A 71 -15.34 -4.75 26.69
C TYR A 71 -16.39 -3.97 27.47
N ASP A 72 -16.90 -4.54 28.55
CA ASP A 72 -17.78 -3.84 29.49
C ASP A 72 -16.99 -2.84 30.36
N ASP A 73 -17.70 -2.05 31.17
CA ASP A 73 -17.09 -1.06 32.08
C ASP A 73 -16.16 -1.70 33.15
N SER A 74 -16.26 -3.02 33.34
CA SER A 74 -15.42 -3.80 34.26
C SER A 74 -14.22 -4.43 33.55
N GLY A 75 -14.05 -4.22 32.24
CA GLY A 75 -12.96 -4.76 31.44
C GLY A 75 -13.14 -6.23 31.03
N ASN A 76 -14.34 -6.81 31.18
CA ASN A 76 -14.62 -8.15 30.67
C ASN A 76 -15.00 -8.09 29.19
N PHE A 77 -14.43 -8.99 28.40
CA PHE A 77 -14.82 -9.14 27.00
C PHE A 77 -16.18 -9.86 26.90
N ILE A 78 -17.15 -9.20 26.29
CA ILE A 78 -18.46 -9.74 25.96
C ILE A 78 -18.46 -10.14 24.49
N LEU A 79 -18.57 -11.45 24.24
CA LEU A 79 -18.67 -12.01 22.89
C LEU A 79 -20.05 -11.72 22.29
N THR A 80 -20.06 -11.10 21.11
CA THR A 80 -21.26 -10.89 20.30
C THR A 80 -21.43 -12.00 19.27
N LYS A 81 -20.35 -12.37 18.58
CA LYS A 81 -20.40 -13.29 17.43
C LYS A 81 -19.03 -13.88 17.09
N GLU A 82 -19.01 -15.15 16.68
CA GLU A 82 -17.84 -15.76 16.04
C GLU A 82 -17.84 -15.51 14.53
N ASN A 83 -16.65 -15.32 13.95
CA ASN A 83 -16.46 -15.08 12.52
C ASN A 83 -15.42 -16.05 11.95
N LEU A 84 -15.67 -17.34 12.07
CA LEU A 84 -14.67 -18.39 11.83
C LEU A 84 -14.83 -19.12 10.49
N GLY A 85 -15.83 -18.79 9.67
CA GLY A 85 -16.07 -19.40 8.37
C GLY A 85 -17.27 -20.36 8.31
N ASN A 86 -17.89 -20.69 9.45
CA ASN A 86 -19.16 -21.43 9.51
C ASN A 86 -20.37 -20.51 9.26
N GLU A 87 -21.57 -21.11 9.23
CA GLU A 87 -22.83 -20.36 9.11
C GLU A 87 -22.90 -19.24 10.17
N GLY A 88 -23.35 -18.07 9.74
CA GLY A 88 -23.30 -16.84 10.53
C GLY A 88 -22.07 -15.98 10.27
N THR A 89 -20.99 -16.50 9.67
CA THR A 89 -19.81 -15.69 9.28
C THR A 89 -20.20 -14.57 8.32
N GLU A 90 -19.60 -13.39 8.54
CA GLU A 90 -19.82 -12.21 7.75
C GLU A 90 -18.81 -12.12 6.61
N PHE A 91 -19.29 -12.38 5.40
CA PHE A 91 -18.51 -12.21 4.17
C PHE A 91 -18.79 -10.83 3.59
N ARG A 92 -17.73 -10.06 3.37
CA ARG A 92 -17.79 -8.72 2.79
C ARG A 92 -17.06 -8.70 1.45
N PRO A 93 -17.51 -7.90 0.47
CA PRO A 93 -16.80 -7.73 -0.79
C PRO A 93 -15.33 -7.38 -0.52
N TYR A 94 -14.41 -7.97 -1.28
CA TYR A 94 -12.96 -7.75 -1.13
C TYR A 94 -12.57 -6.25 -1.09
N VAL A 95 -13.26 -5.42 -1.90
CA VAL A 95 -13.02 -3.98 -1.94
C VAL A 95 -13.33 -3.24 -0.63
N MET A 96 -14.15 -3.84 0.25
CA MET A 96 -14.57 -3.27 1.53
C MET A 96 -14.01 -4.00 2.75
N SER A 97 -13.29 -5.11 2.57
CA SER A 97 -12.81 -5.93 3.69
C SER A 97 -11.49 -5.42 4.30
N TYR A 98 -10.96 -4.32 3.78
CA TYR A 98 -9.70 -3.76 4.25
C TYR A 98 -9.85 -3.17 5.67
N PRO A 99 -9.02 -3.60 6.65
CA PRO A 99 -9.18 -3.22 8.05
C PRO A 99 -8.57 -1.83 8.33
N TRP A 100 -9.32 -0.78 8.02
CA TRP A 100 -8.87 0.61 8.21
C TRP A 100 -8.58 1.00 9.66
N ASP A 101 -9.23 0.33 10.62
CA ASP A 101 -9.09 0.62 12.05
C ASP A 101 -7.84 -0.04 12.68
N ILE A 102 -7.17 -0.94 11.96
CA ILE A 102 -5.95 -1.60 12.42
C ILE A 102 -4.74 -0.82 11.90
N GLY A 103 -4.19 0.05 12.75
CA GLY A 103 -3.07 0.91 12.38
C GLY A 103 -1.81 0.15 11.97
N GLU A 104 -1.49 -0.97 12.64
CA GLU A 104 -0.26 -1.75 12.38
C GLU A 104 -0.24 -2.35 10.97
N ALA A 105 -1.36 -2.86 10.48
CA ALA A 105 -1.48 -3.41 9.12
C ALA A 105 -1.32 -2.33 8.02
N ASN A 106 -1.42 -1.05 8.40
CA ASN A 106 -1.36 0.11 7.54
C ASN A 106 -0.08 0.94 7.73
N LEU A 107 0.83 0.48 8.59
CA LEU A 107 2.08 1.16 8.89
C LEU A 107 3.23 0.48 8.16
N PHE A 108 4.04 1.29 7.47
CA PHE A 108 5.14 0.82 6.67
C PHE A 108 6.42 1.59 7.02
N ASP A 109 7.56 0.89 7.04
CA ASP A 109 8.88 1.52 7.18
C ASP A 109 9.06 2.63 6.15
N ALA A 110 9.42 3.82 6.64
CA ALA A 110 9.74 5.00 5.83
C ALA A 110 11.25 5.12 5.54
N ASP A 111 12.01 4.03 5.68
CA ASP A 111 13.44 4.00 5.40
C ASP A 111 13.71 3.91 3.89
N TYR A 112 14.47 4.87 3.37
CA TYR A 112 14.84 4.91 1.96
C TYR A 112 16.23 5.53 1.75
N VAL A 113 16.81 5.20 0.59
CA VAL A 113 17.96 5.88 -0.01
C VAL A 113 17.51 6.43 -1.35
N LYS A 114 17.83 7.69 -1.65
CA LYS A 114 17.38 8.37 -2.88
C LYS A 114 18.52 9.04 -3.61
N LEU A 115 18.63 8.77 -4.90
CA LEU A 115 19.49 9.50 -5.83
C LEU A 115 18.79 10.81 -6.22
N ARG A 116 19.00 11.84 -5.40
CA ARG A 116 18.31 13.13 -5.52
C ARG A 116 18.70 13.92 -6.75
N GLU A 117 19.98 14.02 -7.05
CA GLU A 117 20.48 14.88 -8.13
C GLU A 117 21.80 14.35 -8.67
N ILE A 118 21.93 14.39 -10.00
CA ILE A 118 23.21 14.26 -10.70
C ILE A 118 23.34 15.45 -11.64
N ALA A 119 24.52 16.09 -11.63
CA ALA A 119 24.85 17.17 -12.54
C ALA A 119 26.22 16.93 -13.17
N LEU A 120 26.26 16.82 -14.50
CA LEU A 120 27.48 16.81 -15.28
C LEU A 120 27.74 18.21 -15.81
N ASN A 121 28.92 18.75 -15.54
CA ASN A 121 29.32 20.09 -15.94
C ASN A 121 30.56 20.01 -16.84
N TYR A 122 30.51 20.65 -18.00
CA TYR A 122 31.62 20.74 -18.92
C TYR A 122 32.00 22.21 -19.15
N ARG A 123 33.20 22.57 -18.72
CA ARG A 123 33.79 23.87 -19.02
C ARG A 123 34.46 23.80 -20.38
N VAL A 124 33.94 24.58 -21.34
CA VAL A 124 34.48 24.61 -22.70
C VAL A 124 35.87 25.25 -22.67
N PRO A 125 36.88 24.65 -23.34
CA PRO A 125 38.21 25.23 -23.39
C PRO A 125 38.21 26.64 -23.99
N GLN A 126 39.00 27.53 -23.40
CA GLN A 126 39.01 28.95 -23.74
C GLN A 126 39.31 29.23 -25.22
N ARG A 127 40.18 28.42 -25.85
CA ARG A 127 40.50 28.52 -27.28
C ARG A 127 39.27 28.33 -28.19
N ALA A 128 38.30 27.53 -27.75
CA ALA A 128 37.06 27.28 -28.48
C ALA A 128 36.00 28.35 -28.16
N SER A 129 35.88 28.76 -26.89
CA SER A 129 34.89 29.78 -26.48
C SER A 129 35.24 31.19 -26.99
N GLN A 130 36.53 31.53 -27.10
CA GLN A 130 36.99 32.82 -27.65
C GLN A 130 36.61 33.00 -29.13
N LYS A 131 36.51 31.92 -29.92
CA LYS A 131 35.98 31.99 -31.30
C LYS A 131 34.54 32.46 -31.36
N LEU A 132 33.79 32.30 -30.26
CA LEU A 132 32.41 32.73 -30.11
C LEU A 132 32.29 34.09 -29.37
N GLY A 133 33.41 34.76 -29.07
CA GLY A 133 33.42 36.02 -28.32
C GLY A 133 33.08 35.87 -26.83
N ILE A 134 33.23 34.66 -26.26
CA ILE A 134 32.87 34.34 -24.88
C ILE A 134 34.13 33.99 -24.07
N ARG A 135 34.32 34.66 -22.92
CA ARG A 135 35.47 34.43 -22.04
C ARG A 135 35.40 33.09 -21.32
N ASP A 136 34.25 32.78 -20.73
CA ASP A 136 33.98 31.55 -20.00
C ASP A 136 32.67 30.96 -20.49
N LEU A 137 32.67 29.69 -20.90
CA LEU A 137 31.47 28.96 -21.33
C LEU A 137 31.38 27.63 -20.59
N ASN A 138 30.26 27.41 -19.90
CA ASN A 138 29.95 26.18 -19.18
C ASN A 138 28.61 25.62 -19.65
N VAL A 139 28.62 24.34 -20.00
CA VAL A 139 27.43 23.57 -20.36
C VAL A 139 27.21 22.53 -19.28
N SER A 140 26.02 22.51 -18.70
CA SER A 140 25.63 21.50 -17.72
C SER A 140 24.43 20.72 -18.19
N VAL A 141 24.42 19.42 -17.88
CA VAL A 141 23.23 18.57 -17.94
C VAL A 141 22.97 18.09 -16.52
N TYR A 142 21.74 18.22 -16.05
CA TYR A 142 21.36 17.81 -14.71
C TYR A 142 20.04 17.06 -14.72
N SER A 143 19.86 16.19 -13.73
CA SER A 143 18.60 15.47 -13.50
C SER A 143 18.35 15.35 -12.00
N ARG A 144 17.08 15.26 -11.60
CA ARG A 144 16.67 15.22 -10.18
C ARG A 144 15.63 14.13 -9.95
N ASN A 145 15.52 13.66 -8.71
CA ASN A 145 14.63 12.57 -8.28
C ASN A 145 14.76 11.35 -9.21
N ILE A 146 15.99 10.89 -9.41
CA ILE A 146 16.31 9.90 -10.44
C ILE A 146 15.82 8.52 -10.04
N MET A 147 16.18 8.08 -8.83
CA MET A 147 15.88 6.74 -8.35
C MET A 147 15.74 6.71 -6.82
N ILE A 148 14.88 5.84 -6.33
CA ILE A 148 14.68 5.57 -4.90
C ILE A 148 14.78 4.06 -4.64
N TRP A 149 15.44 3.72 -3.55
CA TRP A 149 15.46 2.38 -2.96
C TRP A 149 14.80 2.47 -1.59
N THR A 150 13.74 1.71 -1.39
CA THR A 150 12.92 1.72 -0.16
C THR A 150 12.80 0.29 0.36
N LYS A 151 12.74 0.12 1.68
CA LYS A 151 12.46 -1.21 2.29
C LYS A 151 11.15 -1.81 1.77
N ASN A 152 10.21 -0.95 1.38
CA ASN A 152 8.87 -1.26 0.91
C ASN A 152 8.68 -1.01 -0.59
N ALA A 153 9.72 -1.27 -1.40
CA ALA A 153 9.72 -0.98 -2.85
C ALA A 153 8.52 -1.58 -3.62
N GLY A 154 7.96 -2.70 -3.15
CA GLY A 154 6.79 -3.34 -3.77
C GLY A 154 5.49 -2.52 -3.74
N MET A 155 5.41 -1.47 -2.91
CA MET A 155 4.24 -0.60 -2.85
C MET A 155 4.30 0.56 -3.85
N GLY A 156 5.48 0.86 -4.41
CA GLY A 156 5.65 1.98 -5.34
C GLY A 156 5.46 3.37 -4.70
N ILE A 157 5.54 3.47 -3.38
CA ILE A 157 5.35 4.72 -2.63
C ILE A 157 6.72 5.36 -2.36
N ASP A 158 6.82 6.66 -2.60
CA ASP A 158 7.93 7.50 -2.14
C ASP A 158 7.59 8.02 -0.73
N PRO A 159 8.31 7.59 0.33
CA PRO A 159 8.00 8.01 1.71
C PRO A 159 8.06 9.53 1.90
N GLU A 160 8.80 10.26 1.06
CA GLU A 160 8.84 11.73 1.12
C GLU A 160 7.58 12.41 0.60
N LYS A 161 6.76 11.68 -0.15
CA LYS A 161 5.48 12.14 -0.68
C LYS A 161 4.29 11.66 0.14
N ALA A 162 4.54 10.93 1.24
CA ALA A 162 3.50 10.50 2.16
C ALA A 162 2.94 11.69 2.95
N TYR A 163 2.00 12.41 2.35
CA TYR A 163 1.22 13.45 3.01
C TYR A 163 -0.23 13.44 2.55
N GLN A 164 -1.12 13.86 3.45
CA GLN A 164 -2.53 14.05 3.14
C GLN A 164 -2.94 15.48 3.47
N SER A 165 -3.68 16.15 2.58
CA SER A 165 -4.31 17.42 2.90
C SER A 165 -5.28 17.25 4.08
N ALA A 166 -5.11 18.06 5.12
CA ALA A 166 -5.94 18.04 6.33
C ALA A 166 -7.06 19.09 6.30
N GLY A 167 -7.21 19.80 5.17
CA GLY A 167 -8.05 21.00 5.07
C GLY A 167 -7.35 22.26 5.60
N ASN A 168 -7.92 23.44 5.32
CA ASN A 168 -7.41 24.74 5.76
C ASN A 168 -5.93 25.03 5.44
N GLY A 169 -5.40 24.44 4.35
CA GLY A 169 -4.01 24.62 3.94
C GLY A 169 -2.97 23.86 4.76
N THR A 170 -3.40 22.94 5.64
CA THR A 170 -2.50 22.12 6.46
C THR A 170 -2.35 20.72 5.88
N PHE A 171 -1.19 20.10 6.11
CA PHE A 171 -0.86 18.75 5.63
C PHE A 171 -0.53 17.85 6.81
N LYS A 172 -1.10 16.63 6.82
CA LYS A 172 -0.68 15.54 7.69
C LYS A 172 0.48 14.82 7.02
N GLN A 173 1.65 14.86 7.64
CA GLN A 173 2.81 14.10 7.18
C GLN A 173 2.71 12.63 7.62
N GLY A 174 3.33 11.74 6.86
CA GLY A 174 3.37 10.30 7.13
C GLY A 174 2.10 9.55 6.74
N VAL A 175 1.14 10.19 6.08
CA VAL A 175 -0.09 9.56 5.60
C VAL A 175 -0.09 9.56 4.09
N GLU A 176 0.05 8.38 3.49
CA GLU A 176 -0.03 8.20 2.06
C GLU A 176 -1.46 7.82 1.66
N ARG A 177 -2.16 8.73 0.96
CA ARG A 177 -3.54 8.50 0.53
C ARG A 177 -3.76 8.99 -0.90
N PHE A 178 -3.65 8.06 -1.84
CA PHE A 178 -3.85 8.28 -3.27
C PHE A 178 -2.83 9.21 -3.95
N ASN A 179 -1.64 9.44 -3.38
CA ASN A 179 -0.54 10.15 -4.07
C ASN A 179 0.20 9.19 -5.02
N ALA A 180 -0.56 8.54 -5.91
CA ALA A 180 -0.04 7.68 -6.97
C ALA A 180 0.42 8.54 -8.16
N GLU A 181 1.44 9.37 -7.94
CA GLU A 181 2.07 10.11 -9.02
C GLU A 181 3.05 9.20 -9.77
N PRO A 182 3.06 9.21 -11.12
CA PRO A 182 4.06 8.50 -11.87
C PRO A 182 5.45 9.02 -11.50
N TRP A 183 6.43 8.12 -11.46
CA TRP A 183 7.82 8.51 -11.27
C TRP A 183 8.32 9.24 -12.51
N VAL A 184 8.66 10.53 -12.37
CA VAL A 184 9.17 11.36 -13.46
C VAL A 184 10.63 11.71 -13.17
N VAL A 185 11.51 11.42 -14.14
CA VAL A 185 12.93 11.77 -14.08
C VAL A 185 13.19 12.94 -15.05
N PRO A 186 13.08 14.20 -14.59
CA PRO A 186 13.35 15.36 -15.45
C PRO A 186 14.82 15.43 -15.85
N VAL A 187 15.08 15.83 -17.10
CA VAL A 187 16.43 16.15 -17.58
C VAL A 187 16.46 17.61 -17.99
N GLY A 188 17.39 18.36 -17.40
CA GLY A 188 17.58 19.79 -17.62
C GLY A 188 18.95 20.11 -18.21
N PHE A 189 18.99 21.17 -19.01
CA PHE A 189 20.21 21.72 -19.58
C PHE A 189 20.43 23.13 -19.01
N LYS A 190 21.69 23.47 -18.73
CA LYS A 190 22.08 24.81 -18.28
C LYS A 190 23.25 25.31 -19.12
N LEU A 191 23.15 26.55 -19.58
CA LEU A 191 24.24 27.27 -20.22
C LEU A 191 24.63 28.45 -19.33
N SER A 192 25.91 28.59 -19.03
CA SER A 192 26.44 29.74 -18.30
C SER A 192 27.61 30.32 -19.06
N PHE A 193 27.60 31.63 -19.28
CA PHE A 193 28.66 32.31 -19.99
C PHE A 193 28.96 33.70 -19.42
N SER A 194 30.20 34.17 -19.64
CA SER A 194 30.60 35.55 -19.39
C SER A 194 31.38 36.12 -20.57
N PHE A 195 31.23 37.42 -20.79
CA PHE A 195 31.95 38.19 -21.80
C PHE A 195 33.32 38.66 -21.28
#